data_AF-A0A935HAT7-F1
#
_entry.id   AF-A0A935HAT7-F1
#
_cell.length_a   1.000
_cell.length_b   1.000
_cell.length_c   1.000
_cell.angle_alpha   90.00
_cell.angle_beta   90.00
_cell.angle_gamma   90.00
#
_symmetry.space_group_name_H-M   'P 1'
#
loop_
_entity.id
_entity.type
_entity.pdbx_description
1 polymer ?
#
loop_
_entity_poly.entity_id
_entity_poly.type
_entity_poly.pdbx_seq_one_letter_code
_entity_poly.pdbx_strand_id
1 'polypeptide(L)'
;MINDYFEGLGRAGTSKRGEVFAIAYAVTQTPTITTRRGIWQFCEGAPQVQVLSADTGNLGPGISGSASAVFDTFEPIIAPTGAGAFYFSAVGSNPSFKGIFHHANGHNTPVLLNGVQGALGPGIAGFAFSQVIDFHPMSAGRFGLVFARIQAVGGGNDRFGLWRLRPDAPPEPLLLQGDNGAYGGPVPERRWDTVVASNVFENGVVVFVASTWTPPSATRRLSLWRMRPGELPEEILKTGDTVRFPTSAGVELRAVRGISSINLGTGSAGLQNHAGDDSWVSASGSVFVEAELDGMEGLIYPTRYLRAQVTNPTVMFEDSFELRGN
;
A
#
# COMPACT_ATOMS: atom_id res chain seq x y z
N MET A 1 -30.91 16.95 28.18
CA MET A 1 -29.47 16.70 28.27
C MET A 1 -28.98 16.49 26.85
N ILE A 2 -27.99 17.27 26.42
CA ILE A 2 -27.28 17.06 25.15
C ILE A 2 -26.12 16.16 25.51
N ASN A 3 -26.23 14.87 25.18
CA ASN A 3 -25.14 13.92 25.36
C ASN A 3 -24.63 13.59 23.97
N ASP A 4 -23.45 14.08 23.63
CA ASP A 4 -22.69 13.59 22.49
C ASP A 4 -21.95 12.32 22.92
N TYR A 5 -22.12 11.24 22.17
CA TYR A 5 -21.41 9.98 22.42
C TYR A 5 -21.08 9.28 21.11
N PHE A 6 -20.10 8.37 21.18
CA PHE A 6 -19.83 7.45 20.08
C PHE A 6 -20.69 6.21 20.23
N GLU A 7 -21.55 5.95 19.25
CA GLU A 7 -22.37 4.73 19.20
C GLU A 7 -21.54 3.52 18.78
N GLY A 8 -20.44 3.74 18.06
CA GLY A 8 -19.52 2.69 17.69
C GLY A 8 -18.20 3.23 17.17
N LEU A 9 -17.13 2.49 17.46
CA LEU A 9 -15.83 2.65 16.83
C LEU A 9 -15.70 1.58 15.75
N GLY A 10 -15.43 2.02 14.54
CA GLY A 10 -15.08 1.18 13.41
C GLY A 10 -13.58 0.94 13.35
N ARG A 11 -13.06 0.85 12.12
CA ARG A 11 -11.63 0.66 11.91
C ARG A 11 -10.83 1.81 12.53
N ALA A 12 -9.68 1.48 13.10
CA ALA A 12 -8.70 2.42 13.60
C ALA A 12 -7.33 2.22 12.95
N GLY A 13 -6.51 3.25 12.97
CA GLY A 13 -5.09 3.20 12.61
C GLY A 13 -4.29 4.06 13.59
N THR A 14 -3.04 3.68 13.81
CA THR A 14 -2.12 4.38 14.72
C THR A 14 -0.95 4.99 13.97
N SER A 15 -0.50 6.19 14.37
CA SER A 15 0.72 6.79 13.84
C SER A 15 1.95 6.27 14.59
N LYS A 16 3.15 6.46 14.01
CA LYS A 16 4.43 6.17 14.71
C LYS A 16 4.59 6.95 16.03
N ARG A 17 3.83 8.03 16.23
CA ARG A 17 3.82 8.86 17.44
C ARG A 17 2.73 8.44 18.44
N GLY A 18 1.95 7.41 18.12
CA GLY A 18 0.86 6.92 18.97
C GLY A 18 -0.47 7.65 18.77
N GLU A 19 -0.63 8.49 17.74
CA GLU A 19 -1.93 9.09 17.42
C GLU A 19 -2.87 8.02 16.89
N VAL A 20 -4.09 7.95 17.43
CA VAL A 20 -5.12 6.99 17.06
C VAL A 20 -6.17 7.73 16.24
N PHE A 21 -6.38 7.28 15.02
CA PHE A 21 -7.45 7.73 14.14
C PHE A 21 -8.45 6.60 13.97
N ALA A 22 -9.74 6.85 14.20
CA ALA A 22 -10.76 5.83 14.00
C ALA A 22 -11.99 6.38 13.29
N ILE A 23 -12.61 5.54 12.46
CA ILE A 23 -13.97 5.79 11.99
C ILE A 23 -14.88 5.66 13.20
N ALA A 24 -15.72 6.66 13.45
CA ALA A 24 -16.70 6.60 14.52
C ALA A 24 -18.05 7.16 14.08
N TYR A 25 -19.11 6.63 14.71
CA TYR A 25 -20.47 7.15 14.60
C TYR A 25 -20.72 8.05 15.79
N ALA A 26 -20.67 9.36 15.56
CA ALA A 26 -20.99 10.35 16.58
C ALA A 26 -22.50 10.60 16.55
N VAL A 27 -23.15 10.42 17.69
CA VAL A 27 -24.56 10.69 17.88
C VAL A 27 -24.69 11.98 18.67
N THR A 28 -25.33 12.97 18.08
CA THR A 28 -25.71 14.21 18.77
C THR A 28 -27.19 14.16 19.08
N GLN A 29 -27.50 14.12 20.38
CA GLN A 29 -28.86 14.16 20.88
C GLN A 29 -29.27 15.60 21.20
N THR A 30 -29.96 16.24 20.26
CA THR A 30 -30.81 17.43 20.52
C THR A 30 -32.28 17.00 20.33
N PRO A 31 -33.34 17.83 20.25
CA PRO A 31 -34.73 17.33 20.14
C PRO A 31 -34.94 16.30 19.02
N THR A 32 -34.04 16.24 18.04
CA THR A 32 -33.85 15.17 17.06
C THR A 32 -32.47 14.50 17.24
N ILE A 33 -32.41 13.18 17.02
CA ILE A 33 -31.16 12.42 16.98
C ILE A 33 -30.52 12.61 15.62
N THR A 34 -29.27 13.09 15.59
CA THR A 34 -28.46 13.13 14.37
C THR A 34 -27.25 12.23 14.54
N THR A 35 -27.11 11.22 13.67
CA THR A 35 -25.91 10.38 13.61
C THR A 35 -25.04 10.85 12.46
N ARG A 36 -23.80 11.25 12.76
CA ARG A 36 -22.79 11.58 11.76
C ARG A 36 -21.65 10.59 11.84
N ARG A 37 -21.20 10.13 10.66
CA ARG A 37 -20.01 9.30 10.58
C ARG A 37 -18.81 10.20 10.32
N GLY A 38 -17.69 9.92 10.95
CA GLY A 38 -16.47 10.67 10.71
C GLY A 38 -15.22 9.86 11.01
N ILE A 39 -14.07 10.45 10.70
CA ILE A 39 -12.77 9.99 11.18
C ILE A 39 -12.34 10.93 12.31
N TRP A 40 -12.03 10.35 13.46
CA TRP A 40 -11.74 11.07 14.70
C TRP A 40 -10.36 10.74 15.22
N GLN A 41 -9.69 11.72 15.82
CA GLN A 41 -8.41 11.57 16.51
C GLN A 41 -8.62 11.56 18.03
N PHE A 42 -7.95 10.64 18.75
CA PHE A 42 -8.22 10.36 20.17
C PHE A 42 -7.07 10.68 21.15
N CYS A 43 -5.93 11.19 20.71
CA CYS A 43 -4.69 11.15 21.51
C CYS A 43 -4.30 12.46 22.22
N GLU A 44 -5.03 13.56 22.00
CA GLU A 44 -4.72 14.87 22.59
C GLU A 44 -5.99 15.57 23.10
N GLY A 45 -6.51 15.11 24.24
CA GLY A 45 -7.69 15.70 24.88
C GLY A 45 -9.01 15.19 24.32
N ALA A 46 -9.99 16.08 24.17
CA ALA A 46 -11.30 15.71 23.64
C ALA A 46 -11.17 15.21 22.19
N PRO A 47 -11.90 14.15 21.78
CA PRO A 47 -11.86 13.62 20.42
C PRO A 47 -12.08 14.71 19.37
N GLN A 48 -11.16 14.80 18.40
CA GLN A 48 -11.19 15.82 17.34
C GLN A 48 -11.67 15.19 16.03
N VAL A 49 -12.67 15.80 15.40
CA VAL A 49 -13.13 15.38 14.06
C VAL A 49 -12.16 15.86 13.00
N GLN A 50 -11.74 14.94 12.13
CA GLN A 50 -10.81 15.23 11.02
C GLN A 50 -11.52 15.13 9.67
N VAL A 51 -12.52 14.25 9.56
CA VAL A 51 -13.32 14.02 8.36
C VAL A 51 -14.76 13.75 8.78
N LEU A 52 -15.74 14.27 8.03
CA LEU A 52 -17.15 14.15 8.38
C LEU A 52 -18.02 13.85 7.16
N SER A 53 -18.94 12.90 7.31
CA SER A 53 -19.95 12.59 6.29
C SER A 53 -20.94 13.75 6.14
N ALA A 54 -21.47 13.93 4.93
CA ALA A 54 -22.43 14.99 4.59
C ALA A 54 -21.92 16.43 4.84
N ASP A 55 -20.60 16.61 4.95
CA ASP A 55 -19.94 17.91 5.05
C ASP A 55 -19.30 18.28 3.71
N THR A 56 -19.37 19.55 3.32
CA THR A 56 -18.82 20.11 2.07
C THR A 56 -17.62 21.04 2.31
N GLY A 57 -17.24 21.29 3.57
CA GLY A 57 -16.17 22.20 3.96
C GLY A 57 -14.84 21.49 4.18
N ASN A 58 -14.04 21.98 5.15
CA ASN A 58 -12.73 21.41 5.48
C ASN A 58 -12.79 19.93 5.90
N LEU A 59 -13.93 19.51 6.48
CA LEU A 59 -14.17 18.12 6.88
C LEU A 59 -14.75 17.26 5.75
N GLY A 60 -15.19 17.90 4.66
CA GLY A 60 -15.71 17.29 3.45
C GLY A 60 -14.62 16.92 2.43
N PRO A 61 -15.01 16.39 1.27
CA PRO A 61 -14.08 16.06 0.19
C PRO A 61 -13.59 17.33 -0.52
N GLY A 62 -12.28 17.58 -0.49
CA GLY A 62 -11.63 18.67 -1.23
C GLY A 62 -11.53 18.41 -2.73
N ILE A 63 -12.64 18.05 -3.39
CA ILE A 63 -12.69 17.78 -4.83
C ILE A 63 -12.74 19.11 -5.59
N SER A 64 -11.68 19.40 -6.34
CA SER A 64 -11.60 20.59 -7.18
C SER A 64 -12.76 20.63 -8.18
N GLY A 65 -13.44 21.78 -8.26
CA GLY A 65 -14.57 21.99 -9.16
C GLY A 65 -15.92 21.48 -8.66
N SER A 66 -16.01 20.93 -7.44
CA SER A 66 -17.29 20.58 -6.82
C SER A 66 -17.38 21.04 -5.36
N ALA A 67 -18.03 22.18 -5.13
CA ALA A 67 -18.31 22.68 -3.78
C ALA A 67 -19.47 21.93 -3.08
N SER A 68 -20.22 21.11 -3.81
CA SER A 68 -21.33 20.31 -3.28
C SER A 68 -20.93 18.90 -2.86
N ALA A 69 -19.68 18.49 -3.14
CA ALA A 69 -19.24 17.14 -2.88
C ALA A 69 -19.27 16.83 -1.38
N VAL A 70 -19.78 15.65 -1.03
CA VAL A 70 -19.84 15.17 0.35
C VAL A 70 -19.37 13.72 0.44
N PHE A 71 -18.83 13.33 1.59
CA PHE A 71 -18.63 11.92 1.92
C PHE A 71 -19.95 11.29 2.37
N ASP A 72 -20.29 10.13 1.82
CA ASP A 72 -21.46 9.35 2.26
C ASP A 72 -21.02 8.28 3.28
N THR A 73 -19.89 7.62 3.00
CA THR A 73 -19.38 6.51 3.80
C THR A 73 -17.85 6.45 3.72
N PHE A 74 -17.25 5.99 4.81
CA PHE A 74 -15.82 5.70 4.86
C PHE A 74 -15.60 4.20 4.69
N GLU A 75 -14.66 3.86 3.84
CA GLU A 75 -14.25 2.49 3.56
C GLU A 75 -13.10 2.09 4.52
N PRO A 76 -12.71 0.81 4.60
CA PRO A 76 -11.85 0.32 5.68
C PRO A 76 -10.39 0.75 5.51
N ILE A 77 -10.07 1.86 4.88
CA ILE A 77 -8.70 2.39 4.87
C ILE A 77 -8.68 3.59 5.81
N ILE A 78 -7.89 3.47 6.87
CA ILE A 78 -7.39 4.58 7.68
C ILE A 78 -5.94 4.25 7.90
N ALA A 79 -5.09 5.17 7.51
CA ALA A 79 -3.69 4.87 7.50
C ALA A 79 -2.84 6.08 7.83
N PRO A 80 -2.49 6.22 9.12
CA PRO A 80 -1.69 7.33 9.59
C PRO A 80 -0.32 7.35 8.92
N THR A 81 0.04 8.53 8.44
CA THR A 81 1.26 8.76 7.70
C THR A 81 2.15 9.77 8.41
N GLY A 82 1.62 10.62 9.28
CA GLY A 82 2.41 11.55 10.08
C GLY A 82 1.54 12.22 11.14
N ALA A 83 2.12 13.22 11.81
CA ALA A 83 1.37 14.03 12.76
C ALA A 83 0.17 14.69 12.07
N GLY A 84 -1.04 14.38 12.53
CA GLY A 84 -2.28 14.89 11.93
C GLY A 84 -2.48 14.55 10.45
N ALA A 85 -1.80 13.51 9.93
CA ALA A 85 -1.90 13.14 8.51
C ALA A 85 -2.16 11.64 8.32
N PHE A 86 -3.06 11.31 7.40
CA PHE A 86 -3.42 9.93 7.09
C PHE A 86 -4.04 9.79 5.70
N TYR A 87 -3.91 8.61 5.10
CA TYR A 87 -4.74 8.21 3.97
C TYR A 87 -6.03 7.54 4.44
N PHE A 88 -7.12 7.76 3.71
CA PHE A 88 -8.37 7.07 3.93
C PHE A 88 -9.10 6.81 2.62
N SER A 89 -9.99 5.83 2.59
CA SER A 89 -10.88 5.61 1.46
C SER A 89 -12.31 6.01 1.80
N ALA A 90 -13.01 6.54 0.80
CA ALA A 90 -14.37 6.99 0.96
C ALA A 90 -15.16 6.86 -0.34
N VAL A 91 -16.48 6.78 -0.16
CA VAL A 91 -17.47 6.94 -1.22
C VAL A 91 -18.26 8.20 -0.89
N GLY A 92 -18.64 8.94 -1.92
CA GLY A 92 -19.43 10.14 -1.75
C GLY A 92 -20.27 10.47 -2.96
N SER A 93 -20.95 11.61 -2.84
CA SER A 93 -21.98 12.07 -3.75
C SER A 93 -21.82 13.56 -4.09
N ASN A 94 -22.54 13.99 -5.13
CA ASN A 94 -22.59 15.36 -5.65
C ASN A 94 -21.23 15.94 -6.11
N PRO A 95 -20.53 15.32 -7.09
CA PRO A 95 -20.93 14.14 -7.88
C PRO A 95 -20.59 12.81 -7.20
N SER A 96 -21.10 11.69 -7.71
CA SER A 96 -20.75 10.37 -7.16
C SER A 96 -19.26 10.06 -7.37
N PHE A 97 -18.58 9.63 -6.31
CA PHE A 97 -17.18 9.23 -6.37
C PHE A 97 -16.89 8.07 -5.42
N LYS A 98 -15.83 7.33 -5.75
CA LYS A 98 -15.15 6.40 -4.85
C LYS A 98 -13.66 6.62 -5.02
N GLY A 99 -12.90 6.71 -3.93
CA GLY A 99 -11.48 6.96 -4.06
C GLY A 99 -10.70 6.94 -2.76
N ILE A 100 -9.42 7.29 -2.88
CA ILE A 100 -8.48 7.43 -1.78
C ILE A 100 -8.18 8.92 -1.62
N PHE A 101 -8.18 9.35 -0.37
CA PHE A 101 -7.97 10.72 0.06
C PHE A 101 -6.78 10.77 1.02
N HIS A 102 -6.07 11.89 1.01
CA HIS A 102 -5.06 12.23 1.99
C HIS A 102 -5.59 13.35 2.86
N HIS A 103 -5.71 13.09 4.16
CA HIS A 103 -5.95 14.12 5.16
C HIS A 103 -4.62 14.71 5.59
N ALA A 104 -4.43 16.02 5.48
CA ALA A 104 -3.32 16.76 6.06
C ALA A 104 -3.67 18.24 6.20
N ASN A 105 -3.14 18.89 7.23
CA ASN A 105 -3.34 20.33 7.49
C ASN A 105 -4.82 20.74 7.50
N GLY A 106 -5.71 19.88 8.01
CA GLY A 106 -7.15 20.14 8.07
C GLY A 106 -7.89 20.07 6.73
N HIS A 107 -7.27 19.48 5.70
CA HIS A 107 -7.88 19.32 4.38
C HIS A 107 -7.88 17.86 3.93
N ASN A 108 -8.93 17.47 3.20
CA ASN A 108 -9.06 16.14 2.60
C ASN A 108 -8.86 16.20 1.10
N THR A 109 -7.65 15.93 0.62
CA THR A 109 -7.31 16.01 -0.80
C THR A 109 -7.49 14.65 -1.47
N PRO A 110 -8.25 14.53 -2.57
CA PRO A 110 -8.29 13.28 -3.32
C PRO A 110 -6.92 12.99 -3.94
N VAL A 111 -6.45 11.76 -3.83
CA VAL A 111 -5.21 11.30 -4.48
C VAL A 111 -5.46 10.30 -5.60
N LEU A 112 -6.65 9.70 -5.61
CA LEU A 112 -7.15 8.80 -6.64
C LEU A 112 -8.67 8.82 -6.61
N LEU A 113 -9.32 8.85 -7.78
CA LEU A 113 -10.76 8.66 -7.93
C LEU A 113 -11.06 7.61 -9.01
N ASN A 114 -11.98 6.70 -8.71
CA ASN A 114 -12.48 5.73 -9.67
C ASN A 114 -13.28 6.44 -10.78
N GLY A 115 -13.21 5.90 -12.00
CA GLY A 115 -13.93 6.42 -13.17
C GLY A 115 -13.37 7.74 -13.74
N VAL A 116 -12.29 8.28 -13.15
CA VAL A 116 -11.69 9.54 -13.57
C VAL A 116 -10.39 9.30 -14.36
N GLN A 117 -10.20 10.10 -15.41
CA GLN A 117 -8.94 10.20 -16.16
C GLN A 117 -8.12 11.43 -15.68
N GLY A 118 -6.85 11.51 -16.10
CA GLY A 118 -6.00 12.67 -15.81
C GLY A 118 -5.40 12.63 -14.41
N ALA A 119 -5.39 13.77 -13.71
CA ALA A 119 -4.62 13.97 -12.49
C ALA A 119 -4.98 13.04 -11.32
N LEU A 120 -6.24 12.58 -11.25
CA LEU A 120 -6.72 11.63 -10.22
C LEU A 120 -6.93 10.21 -10.77
N GLY A 121 -6.65 10.03 -12.07
CA GLY A 121 -6.72 8.75 -12.76
C GLY A 121 -5.37 8.04 -12.78
N PRO A 122 -5.25 6.91 -13.51
CA PRO A 122 -4.07 6.04 -13.44
C PRO A 122 -2.81 6.56 -14.11
N GLY A 123 -2.80 7.82 -14.60
CA GLY A 123 -1.69 8.38 -15.35
C GLY A 123 -1.46 7.74 -16.73
N ILE A 124 -2.38 6.90 -17.19
CA ILE A 124 -2.31 6.19 -18.48
C ILE A 124 -3.45 6.69 -19.36
N ALA A 125 -3.11 7.23 -20.53
CA ALA A 125 -4.10 7.80 -21.45
C ALA A 125 -5.14 6.76 -21.88
N GLY A 126 -6.42 7.14 -21.84
CA GLY A 126 -7.54 6.28 -22.22
C GLY A 126 -7.95 5.26 -21.16
N PHE A 127 -7.36 5.29 -19.96
CA PHE A 127 -7.73 4.41 -18.84
C PHE A 127 -8.21 5.20 -17.63
N ALA A 128 -9.11 4.59 -16.86
CA ALA A 128 -9.55 5.05 -15.55
C ALA A 128 -9.41 3.91 -14.53
N PHE A 129 -9.26 4.25 -13.25
CA PHE A 129 -9.38 3.26 -12.18
C PHE A 129 -10.81 2.74 -12.12
N SER A 130 -11.00 1.42 -12.19
CA SER A 130 -12.31 0.79 -12.01
C SER A 130 -12.48 0.25 -10.59
N GLN A 131 -11.40 -0.26 -10.00
CA GLN A 131 -11.43 -0.85 -8.66
C GLN A 131 -10.06 -0.73 -7.98
N VAL A 132 -10.05 -0.26 -6.73
CA VAL A 132 -8.91 -0.46 -5.82
C VAL A 132 -9.03 -1.85 -5.21
N ILE A 133 -8.00 -2.67 -5.36
CA ILE A 133 -7.99 -4.07 -4.87
C ILE A 133 -7.29 -4.13 -3.53
N ASP A 134 -6.13 -3.49 -3.44
CA ASP A 134 -5.37 -3.37 -2.22
C ASP A 134 -4.75 -1.98 -2.11
N PHE A 135 -4.56 -1.55 -0.88
CA PHE A 135 -3.88 -0.31 -0.56
C PHE A 135 -2.93 -0.55 0.60
N HIS A 136 -1.66 -0.37 0.32
CA HIS A 136 -0.61 -0.41 1.33
C HIS A 136 -0.26 1.02 1.70
N PRO A 137 -0.76 1.49 2.85
CA PRO A 137 -0.21 2.67 3.44
C PRO A 137 1.11 2.36 4.13
N MET A 138 1.86 3.42 4.43
CA MET A 138 3.18 3.44 5.07
C MET A 138 4.30 3.39 4.03
N SER A 139 5.29 4.29 4.07
CA SER A 139 5.84 4.95 5.27
C SER A 139 5.92 6.50 5.25
N ALA A 140 5.73 7.07 6.45
CA ALA A 140 5.87 8.47 6.90
C ALA A 140 5.49 9.65 5.99
N GLY A 141 4.24 9.71 5.54
CA GLY A 141 3.62 11.03 5.33
C GLY A 141 3.43 11.44 3.89
N ARG A 142 4.16 10.82 2.96
CA ARG A 142 4.26 11.34 1.58
C ARG A 142 3.84 10.37 0.48
N PHE A 143 3.99 9.07 0.71
CA PHE A 143 3.71 8.07 -0.32
C PHE A 143 2.68 7.05 0.17
N GLY A 144 1.87 6.56 -0.78
CA GLY A 144 1.07 5.36 -0.62
C GLY A 144 1.27 4.43 -1.81
N LEU A 145 0.94 3.16 -1.66
CA LEU A 145 0.88 2.21 -2.78
C LEU A 145 -0.53 1.70 -2.94
N VAL A 146 -0.98 1.63 -4.19
CA VAL A 146 -2.27 1.03 -4.52
C VAL A 146 -2.05 -0.05 -5.57
N PHE A 147 -2.59 -1.23 -5.30
CA PHE A 147 -2.79 -2.27 -6.30
C PHE A 147 -4.23 -2.16 -6.79
N ALA A 148 -4.41 -1.91 -8.08
CA ALA A 148 -5.70 -1.56 -8.64
C ALA A 148 -5.95 -2.20 -9.99
N ARG A 149 -7.24 -2.23 -10.36
CA ARG A 149 -7.75 -2.53 -11.67
C ARG A 149 -8.03 -1.23 -12.40
N ILE A 150 -7.53 -1.13 -13.63
CA ILE A 150 -7.87 -0.06 -14.57
C ILE A 150 -8.67 -0.63 -15.73
N GLN A 151 -9.53 0.21 -16.30
CA GLN A 151 -10.37 -0.12 -17.45
C GLN A 151 -10.19 0.93 -18.54
N ALA A 152 -10.18 0.48 -19.79
CA ALA A 152 -10.17 1.37 -20.95
C ALA A 152 -11.52 2.09 -21.06
N VAL A 153 -11.49 3.42 -21.19
CA VAL A 153 -12.70 4.27 -21.22
C VAL A 153 -13.52 4.05 -22.49
N GLY A 154 -12.89 3.59 -23.58
CA GLY A 154 -13.56 3.22 -24.83
C GLY A 154 -14.05 1.76 -24.89
N GLY A 155 -13.98 1.02 -23.79
CA GLY A 155 -14.13 -0.44 -23.80
C GLY A 155 -12.82 -1.15 -24.15
N GLY A 156 -12.61 -2.35 -23.60
CA GLY A 156 -11.38 -3.11 -23.74
C GLY A 156 -11.10 -3.98 -22.52
N ASN A 157 -9.94 -4.65 -22.54
CA ASN A 157 -9.53 -5.51 -21.44
C ASN A 157 -8.99 -4.69 -20.27
N ASP A 158 -9.48 -5.04 -19.08
CA ASP A 158 -9.00 -4.49 -17.84
C ASP A 158 -7.57 -4.95 -17.57
N ARG A 159 -6.84 -4.11 -16.84
CA ARG A 159 -5.45 -4.37 -16.45
C ARG A 159 -5.30 -4.20 -14.97
N PHE A 160 -4.44 -5.01 -14.39
CA PHE A 160 -4.04 -4.90 -13.00
C PHE A 160 -2.66 -4.26 -12.93
N GLY A 161 -2.40 -3.47 -11.90
CA GLY A 161 -1.12 -2.79 -11.77
C GLY A 161 -0.85 -2.29 -10.36
N LEU A 162 0.36 -1.76 -10.19
CA LEU A 162 0.79 -1.11 -8.96
C LEU A 162 1.06 0.36 -9.26
N TRP A 163 0.53 1.25 -8.42
CA TRP A 163 0.77 2.69 -8.51
C TRP A 163 1.33 3.24 -7.22
N ARG A 164 2.27 4.17 -7.35
CA ARG A 164 2.73 5.03 -6.27
C ARG A 164 1.85 6.28 -6.22
N LEU A 165 1.27 6.53 -5.07
CA LEU A 165 0.43 7.70 -4.79
C LEU A 165 1.24 8.76 -4.08
N ARG A 166 0.94 10.02 -4.41
CA ARG A 166 1.45 11.22 -3.74
C ARG A 166 0.30 12.24 -3.63
N PRO A 167 0.20 13.01 -2.53
CA PRO A 167 -0.83 14.04 -2.41
C PRO A 167 -0.69 15.18 -3.42
N ASP A 168 0.54 15.44 -3.87
CA ASP A 168 0.94 16.58 -4.70
C ASP A 168 1.20 16.22 -6.18
N ALA A 169 0.94 14.97 -6.58
CA ALA A 169 1.20 14.52 -7.94
C ALA A 169 0.19 13.46 -8.39
N PRO A 170 -0.01 13.30 -9.72
CA PRO A 170 -0.83 12.22 -10.25
C PRO A 170 -0.33 10.84 -9.80
N PRO A 171 -1.24 9.85 -9.67
CA PRO A 171 -0.86 8.46 -9.49
C PRO A 171 0.18 8.03 -10.51
N GLU A 172 1.30 7.51 -10.02
CA GLU A 172 2.43 7.11 -10.84
C GLU A 172 2.36 5.59 -11.10
N PRO A 173 2.12 5.14 -12.34
CA PRO A 173 2.16 3.73 -12.68
C PRO A 173 3.58 3.18 -12.53
N LEU A 174 3.71 2.07 -11.80
CA LEU A 174 4.98 1.37 -11.59
C LEU A 174 5.07 0.12 -12.46
N LEU A 175 3.98 -0.63 -12.55
CA LEU A 175 3.88 -1.84 -13.36
C LEU A 175 2.44 -2.13 -13.77
N LEU A 176 2.29 -2.82 -14.90
CA LEU A 176 1.02 -3.37 -15.39
C LEU A 176 1.20 -4.85 -15.72
N GLN A 177 0.33 -5.69 -15.16
CA GLN A 177 0.35 -7.14 -15.40
C GLN A 177 0.01 -7.44 -16.87
N GLY A 178 0.83 -8.29 -17.49
CA GLY A 178 0.64 -8.76 -18.86
C GLY A 178 0.81 -7.71 -19.96
N ASP A 179 1.13 -6.46 -19.63
CA ASP A 179 1.33 -5.39 -20.60
C ASP A 179 2.61 -5.58 -21.43
N ASN A 180 2.65 -4.96 -22.61
CA ASN A 180 3.83 -4.96 -23.50
C ASN A 180 4.46 -3.57 -23.66
N GLY A 181 3.87 -2.56 -23.00
CA GLY A 181 4.35 -1.18 -23.06
C GLY A 181 5.40 -0.89 -22.00
N ALA A 182 5.56 0.41 -21.70
CA ALA A 182 6.56 0.93 -20.77
C ALA A 182 6.47 0.34 -19.34
N TYR A 183 5.32 -0.23 -18.96
CA TYR A 183 5.07 -0.80 -17.64
C TYR A 183 4.93 -2.32 -17.65
N GLY A 184 5.12 -2.95 -18.81
CA GLY A 184 4.82 -4.36 -19.04
C GLY A 184 5.82 -5.34 -18.47
N GLY A 185 7.04 -4.89 -18.17
CA GLY A 185 8.12 -5.77 -17.78
C GLY A 185 9.34 -5.07 -17.21
N PRO A 186 10.15 -5.76 -16.38
CA PRO A 186 11.43 -5.23 -15.91
C PRO A 186 12.51 -5.21 -17.00
N VAL A 187 12.36 -6.06 -18.04
CA VAL A 187 13.23 -6.10 -19.23
C VAL A 187 12.38 -6.43 -20.48
N PRO A 188 12.83 -6.10 -21.71
CA PRO A 188 12.01 -6.15 -22.94
C PRO A 188 11.30 -7.49 -23.26
N GLU A 189 11.73 -8.60 -22.67
CA GLU A 189 11.20 -9.94 -22.96
C GLU A 189 10.48 -10.59 -21.77
N ARG A 190 10.51 -9.95 -20.60
CA ARG A 190 9.96 -10.50 -19.36
C ARG A 190 8.75 -9.69 -18.96
N ARG A 191 7.62 -10.33 -18.72
CA ARG A 191 6.38 -9.66 -18.34
C ARG A 191 6.05 -9.87 -16.88
N TRP A 192 5.38 -8.88 -16.29
CA TRP A 192 4.74 -9.04 -14.99
C TRP A 192 3.55 -10.00 -15.09
N ASP A 193 3.47 -10.93 -14.15
CA ASP A 193 2.37 -11.89 -14.06
C ASP A 193 1.50 -11.58 -12.85
N THR A 194 2.07 -11.62 -11.63
CA THR A 194 1.36 -11.19 -10.42
C THR A 194 2.24 -10.35 -9.49
N VAL A 195 1.62 -9.52 -8.66
CA VAL A 195 2.24 -8.87 -7.49
C VAL A 195 1.69 -9.56 -6.26
N VAL A 196 2.58 -10.13 -5.47
CA VAL A 196 2.23 -10.91 -4.26
C VAL A 196 2.22 -10.00 -3.04
N ALA A 197 3.22 -9.13 -2.93
CA ALA A 197 3.38 -8.21 -1.80
C ALA A 197 4.04 -6.93 -2.30
N SER A 198 3.70 -5.80 -1.69
CA SER A 198 4.34 -4.53 -2.00
C SER A 198 4.38 -3.61 -0.78
N ASN A 199 5.37 -2.73 -0.73
CA ASN A 199 5.54 -1.73 0.32
C ASN A 199 6.33 -0.52 -0.20
N VAL A 200 6.17 0.66 0.42
CA VAL A 200 6.83 1.91 0.02
C VAL A 200 7.52 2.60 1.20
N PHE A 201 8.77 2.95 1.00
CA PHE A 201 9.57 3.69 1.98
C PHE A 201 9.30 5.21 1.94
N GLU A 202 9.75 5.94 2.97
CA GLU A 202 9.44 7.37 3.16
C GLU A 202 10.07 8.22 2.04
N ASN A 203 11.16 7.70 1.46
CA ASN A 203 11.85 8.26 0.30
C ASN A 203 11.20 7.88 -1.05
N GLY A 204 10.07 7.16 -1.03
CA GLY A 204 9.34 6.72 -2.21
C GLY A 204 9.89 5.47 -2.88
N VAL A 205 10.93 4.83 -2.33
CA VAL A 205 11.42 3.54 -2.83
C VAL A 205 10.36 2.47 -2.59
N VAL A 206 10.00 1.75 -3.65
CA VAL A 206 9.01 0.68 -3.60
C VAL A 206 9.74 -0.65 -3.60
N VAL A 207 9.38 -1.54 -2.68
CA VAL A 207 9.86 -2.92 -2.65
C VAL A 207 8.66 -3.83 -2.79
N PHE A 208 8.77 -4.82 -3.66
CA PHE A 208 7.65 -5.69 -3.98
C PHE A 208 8.13 -7.07 -4.41
N VAL A 209 7.32 -8.07 -4.12
CA VAL A 209 7.52 -9.44 -4.60
C VAL A 209 6.54 -9.67 -5.74
N ALA A 210 7.08 -10.01 -6.89
CA ALA A 210 6.29 -10.19 -8.11
C ALA A 210 6.78 -11.39 -8.91
N SER A 211 5.81 -12.09 -9.50
CA SER A 211 6.10 -13.13 -10.47
C SER A 211 6.25 -12.51 -11.85
N THR A 212 7.17 -13.09 -12.60
CA THR A 212 7.42 -12.73 -13.98
C THR A 212 7.47 -13.96 -14.86
N TRP A 213 7.27 -13.75 -16.17
CA TRP A 213 7.39 -14.81 -17.16
C TRP A 213 7.95 -14.29 -18.48
N THR A 214 8.55 -15.18 -19.25
CA THR A 214 9.13 -14.87 -20.57
C THR A 214 8.39 -15.67 -21.64
N PRO A 215 7.57 -15.04 -22.49
CA PRO A 215 6.94 -15.74 -23.61
C PRO A 215 7.98 -16.41 -24.53
N PRO A 216 7.72 -17.61 -25.07
CA PRO A 216 6.51 -18.42 -24.93
C PRO A 216 6.51 -19.32 -23.68
N SER A 217 7.54 -19.25 -22.83
CA SER A 217 7.63 -20.08 -21.64
C SER A 217 6.51 -19.75 -20.64
N ALA A 218 5.85 -20.79 -20.14
CA ALA A 218 4.90 -20.65 -19.03
C ALA A 218 5.60 -20.52 -17.67
N THR A 219 6.91 -20.78 -17.59
CA THR A 219 7.66 -20.77 -16.34
C THR A 219 7.56 -19.40 -15.66
N ARG A 220 7.04 -19.42 -14.43
CA ARG A 220 6.96 -18.25 -13.57
C ARG A 220 8.18 -18.19 -12.66
N ARG A 221 8.74 -16.99 -12.51
CA ARG A 221 9.82 -16.71 -11.56
C ARG A 221 9.34 -15.66 -10.57
N LEU A 222 9.32 -16.02 -9.29
CA LEU A 222 9.10 -15.08 -8.20
C LEU A 222 10.44 -14.47 -7.79
N SER A 223 10.48 -13.14 -7.71
CA SER A 223 11.67 -12.40 -7.31
C SER A 223 11.27 -11.23 -6.41
N LEU A 224 12.22 -10.77 -5.59
CA LEU A 224 12.11 -9.51 -4.86
C LEU A 224 12.64 -8.39 -5.74
N TRP A 225 11.86 -7.32 -5.83
CA TRP A 225 12.15 -6.17 -6.68
C TRP A 225 12.22 -4.90 -5.85
N ARG A 226 13.05 -3.96 -6.32
CA ARG A 226 13.14 -2.60 -5.83
C ARG A 226 12.89 -1.64 -6.98
N MET A 227 12.19 -0.54 -6.72
CA MET A 227 12.01 0.55 -7.68
C MET A 227 12.16 1.89 -6.97
N ARG A 228 13.17 2.67 -7.36
CA ARG A 228 13.32 4.05 -6.88
C ARG A 228 12.44 5.00 -7.71
N PRO A 229 12.11 6.19 -7.20
CA PRO A 229 11.47 7.22 -8.00
C PRO A 229 12.24 7.50 -9.30
N GLY A 230 11.57 7.38 -10.45
CA GLY A 230 12.16 7.64 -11.78
C GLY A 230 13.13 6.58 -12.31
N GLU A 231 13.35 5.47 -11.60
CA GLU A 231 14.23 4.39 -12.04
C GLU A 231 13.44 3.16 -12.51
N LEU A 232 14.07 2.36 -13.37
CA LEU A 232 13.55 1.04 -13.74
C LEU A 232 13.59 0.08 -12.53
N PRO A 233 12.70 -0.92 -12.49
CA PRO A 233 12.73 -1.93 -11.43
C PRO A 233 14.00 -2.77 -11.49
N GLU A 234 14.55 -3.04 -10.32
CA GLU A 234 15.76 -3.82 -10.09
C GLU A 234 15.43 -5.11 -9.35
N GLU A 235 15.87 -6.24 -9.90
CA GLU A 235 15.73 -7.56 -9.28
C GLU A 235 16.80 -7.70 -8.17
N ILE A 236 16.39 -7.58 -6.90
CA ILE A 236 17.32 -7.52 -5.75
C ILE A 236 17.48 -8.84 -4.99
N LEU A 237 16.58 -9.81 -5.21
CA LEU A 237 16.77 -11.19 -4.79
C LEU A 237 16.03 -12.11 -5.77
N LYS A 238 16.70 -13.16 -6.23
CA LYS A 238 16.13 -14.13 -7.17
C LYS A 238 16.73 -15.52 -7.01
N THR A 239 16.05 -16.53 -7.54
CA THR A 239 16.61 -17.88 -7.68
C THR A 239 17.98 -17.84 -8.37
N GLY A 240 18.96 -18.51 -7.78
CA GLY A 240 20.36 -18.56 -8.19
C GLY A 240 21.28 -17.59 -7.44
N ASP A 241 20.73 -16.57 -6.76
CA ASP A 241 21.54 -15.68 -5.93
C ASP A 241 22.10 -16.42 -4.72
N THR A 242 23.24 -15.95 -4.21
CA THR A 242 23.88 -16.54 -3.03
C THR A 242 23.66 -15.65 -1.81
N VAL A 243 23.29 -16.25 -0.68
CA VAL A 243 23.04 -15.55 0.58
C VAL A 243 23.92 -16.10 1.71
N ARG A 244 24.17 -15.27 2.73
CA ARG A 244 24.93 -15.66 3.92
C ARG A 244 24.01 -16.43 4.88
N PHE A 245 24.42 -17.63 5.23
CA PHE A 245 23.68 -18.54 6.08
C PHE A 245 24.51 -18.87 7.34
N PRO A 246 24.13 -18.36 8.52
CA PRO A 246 24.83 -18.67 9.75
C PRO A 246 24.58 -20.13 10.16
N THR A 247 25.64 -20.87 10.43
CA THR A 247 25.64 -22.23 10.99
C THR A 247 26.44 -22.26 12.30
N SER A 248 26.35 -23.38 13.02
CA SER A 248 27.19 -23.61 14.20
C SER A 248 28.69 -23.66 13.89
N ALA A 249 29.07 -23.86 12.62
CA ALA A 249 30.46 -23.89 12.16
C ALA A 249 30.95 -22.54 11.59
N GLY A 250 30.08 -21.55 11.44
CA GLY A 250 30.39 -20.25 10.86
C GLY A 250 29.35 -19.81 9.83
N VAL A 251 29.67 -18.76 9.06
CA VAL A 251 28.78 -18.29 7.98
C VAL A 251 29.11 -19.05 6.70
N GLU A 252 28.12 -19.75 6.16
CA GLU A 252 28.18 -20.43 4.87
C GLU A 252 27.48 -19.61 3.80
N LEU A 253 27.83 -19.85 2.54
CA LEU A 253 27.14 -19.28 1.39
C LEU A 253 26.19 -20.33 0.79
N ARG A 254 24.92 -19.98 0.62
CA ARG A 254 23.90 -20.88 0.06
C ARG A 254 23.16 -20.22 -1.08
N ALA A 255 22.88 -20.98 -2.13
CA ALA A 255 22.10 -20.51 -3.26
C ALA A 255 20.60 -20.48 -2.92
N VAL A 256 19.89 -19.45 -3.40
CA VAL A 256 18.44 -19.34 -3.35
C VAL A 256 17.85 -20.22 -4.44
N ARG A 257 16.97 -21.14 -4.07
CA ARG A 257 16.22 -22.01 -5.00
C ARG A 257 14.89 -21.40 -5.41
N GLY A 258 14.24 -20.71 -4.49
CA GLY A 258 12.94 -20.08 -4.72
C GLY A 258 12.63 -19.02 -3.69
N ILE A 259 11.71 -18.12 -4.04
CA ILE A 259 11.09 -17.18 -3.10
C ILE A 259 9.65 -17.64 -2.90
N SER A 260 9.20 -17.67 -1.65
CA SER A 260 7.85 -18.08 -1.25
C SER A 260 6.93 -16.86 -1.13
N SER A 261 5.65 -17.05 -1.48
CA SER A 261 4.58 -16.07 -1.26
C SER A 261 3.84 -16.26 0.06
N ILE A 262 4.01 -17.40 0.74
CA ILE A 262 3.04 -17.93 1.71
C ILE A 262 2.94 -17.09 3.00
N ASN A 263 3.99 -16.36 3.37
CA ASN A 263 4.01 -15.55 4.59
C ASN A 263 4.28 -14.06 4.33
N LEU A 264 4.26 -13.61 3.08
CA LEU A 264 4.47 -12.20 2.71
C LEU A 264 3.14 -11.44 2.71
N GLY A 265 2.52 -11.31 3.89
CA GLY A 265 1.39 -10.40 4.11
C GLY A 265 0.19 -10.53 3.15
N THR A 266 -0.03 -11.68 2.50
CA THR A 266 -1.20 -11.89 1.62
C THR A 266 -2.43 -12.15 2.46
N GLY A 267 -3.01 -11.09 3.01
CA GLY A 267 -4.25 -11.11 3.78
C GLY A 267 -5.39 -10.40 3.06
N SER A 268 -5.72 -10.80 1.83
CA SER A 268 -7.00 -10.49 1.20
C SER A 268 -8.13 -11.25 1.91
N ALA A 269 -8.38 -10.92 3.19
CA ALA A 269 -9.54 -11.33 3.99
C ALA A 269 -9.55 -10.54 5.31
N GLY A 270 -9.94 -9.27 5.29
CA GLY A 270 -10.59 -8.59 6.43
C GLY A 270 -9.80 -8.38 7.73
N LEU A 271 -8.55 -8.81 7.86
CA LEU A 271 -7.71 -8.71 9.07
C LEU A 271 -6.24 -8.74 8.58
N GLN A 272 -5.31 -7.81 8.82
CA GLN A 272 -5.22 -6.61 9.65
C GLN A 272 -4.13 -5.70 9.02
N ASN A 273 -4.50 -4.47 8.62
CA ASN A 273 -3.52 -3.39 8.43
C ASN A 273 -3.19 -2.84 9.81
N HIS A 274 -2.40 -3.56 10.59
CA HIS A 274 -1.85 -2.99 11.80
C HIS A 274 -0.74 -2.04 11.39
N ALA A 275 -0.98 -0.75 11.57
CA ALA A 275 0.13 0.16 11.82
C ALA A 275 0.81 -0.32 13.11
N GLY A 276 1.85 -1.14 12.96
CA GLY A 276 2.51 -1.80 14.09
C GLY A 276 2.89 -3.26 13.86
N ASP A 277 2.29 -3.98 12.89
CA ASP A 277 2.74 -5.35 12.60
C ASP A 277 3.77 -5.35 11.46
N ASP A 278 4.95 -5.86 11.80
CA ASP A 278 6.12 -6.12 10.97
C ASP A 278 5.82 -7.16 9.87
N SER A 279 4.90 -6.84 8.95
CA SER A 279 4.32 -7.78 7.98
C SER A 279 5.31 -8.41 7.00
N TRP A 280 6.43 -7.73 6.75
CA TRP A 280 7.65 -8.23 6.08
C TRP A 280 8.60 -7.07 5.78
N VAL A 281 8.13 -5.81 5.86
CA VAL A 281 8.97 -4.61 5.81
C VAL A 281 8.76 -3.81 7.09
N SER A 282 9.83 -3.53 7.83
CA SER A 282 9.78 -2.71 9.04
C SER A 282 9.79 -1.23 8.69
N ALA A 283 9.29 -0.43 9.63
CA ALA A 283 9.39 1.04 9.60
C ALA A 283 10.84 1.56 9.50
N SER A 284 11.83 0.75 9.89
CA SER A 284 13.26 1.08 9.85
C SER A 284 13.95 0.67 8.55
N GLY A 285 13.21 0.16 7.57
CA GLY A 285 13.78 -0.31 6.31
C GLY A 285 14.23 -1.77 6.32
N SER A 286 14.00 -2.55 7.38
CA SER A 286 14.32 -3.97 7.33
C SER A 286 13.31 -4.69 6.44
N VAL A 287 13.78 -5.51 5.49
CA VAL A 287 12.93 -6.39 4.68
C VAL A 287 13.17 -7.83 5.11
N PHE A 288 12.09 -8.59 5.29
CA PHE A 288 12.06 -10.01 5.63
C PHE A 288 11.42 -10.77 4.48
N VAL A 289 12.13 -11.71 3.88
CA VAL A 289 11.61 -12.51 2.76
C VAL A 289 11.78 -13.98 3.05
N GLU A 290 10.74 -14.75 2.76
CA GLU A 290 10.81 -16.21 2.84
C GLU A 290 11.42 -16.77 1.55
N ALA A 291 12.55 -17.48 1.69
CA ALA A 291 13.27 -18.09 0.58
C ALA A 291 13.65 -19.55 0.87
N GLU A 292 13.64 -20.37 -0.17
CA GLU A 292 14.17 -21.73 -0.16
C GLU A 292 15.66 -21.71 -0.48
N LEU A 293 16.48 -22.38 0.32
CA LEU A 293 17.94 -22.42 0.16
C LEU A 293 18.43 -23.82 -0.22
N ASP A 294 19.54 -23.87 -0.95
CA ASP A 294 20.17 -25.11 -1.36
C ASP A 294 20.78 -25.90 -0.18
N GLY A 295 20.72 -27.23 -0.26
CA GLY A 295 21.18 -28.14 0.79
C GLY A 295 20.38 -28.09 2.10
N MET A 296 19.14 -27.57 2.06
CA MET A 296 18.19 -27.54 3.20
C MET A 296 17.00 -28.49 3.00
N GLU A 297 17.12 -29.40 2.05
CA GLU A 297 16.11 -30.39 1.66
C GLU A 297 15.86 -31.37 2.81
N GLY A 298 14.59 -31.69 3.09
CA GLY A 298 14.21 -32.65 4.14
C GLY A 298 14.07 -32.07 5.55
N LEU A 299 14.31 -30.78 5.75
CA LEU A 299 13.90 -30.08 6.98
C LEU A 299 12.40 -29.81 6.94
N ILE A 300 11.74 -29.92 8.10
CA ILE A 300 10.27 -29.71 8.26
C ILE A 300 9.83 -28.33 7.72
N TYR A 301 10.75 -27.36 7.74
CA TYR A 301 10.62 -26.08 7.06
C TYR A 301 11.86 -25.92 6.16
N PRO A 302 11.78 -26.08 4.83
CA PRO A 302 12.90 -25.80 3.93
C PRO A 302 13.03 -24.29 3.62
N THR A 303 11.96 -23.52 3.87
CA THR A 303 11.93 -22.07 3.74
C THR A 303 12.50 -21.34 4.95
N ARG A 304 13.18 -20.23 4.70
CA ARG A 304 13.96 -19.46 5.67
C ARG A 304 13.69 -17.97 5.51
N TYR A 305 13.62 -17.26 6.64
CA TYR A 305 13.48 -15.80 6.65
C TYR A 305 14.83 -15.14 6.45
N LEU A 306 14.99 -14.51 5.29
CA LEU A 306 16.11 -13.65 4.96
C LEU A 306 15.79 -12.23 5.37
N ARG A 307 16.67 -11.62 6.17
CA ARG A 307 16.60 -10.21 6.52
C ARG A 307 17.61 -9.43 5.69
N ALA A 308 17.16 -8.31 5.13
CA ALA A 308 18.02 -7.27 4.59
C ALA A 308 17.72 -5.95 5.27
N GLN A 309 18.72 -5.08 5.38
CA GLN A 309 18.52 -3.69 5.78
C GLN A 309 18.47 -2.79 4.55
N VAL A 310 17.42 -1.98 4.46
CA VAL A 310 17.32 -0.84 3.54
C VAL A 310 17.66 0.42 4.35
N THR A 311 18.83 0.46 5.00
CA THR A 311 19.18 1.53 5.96
C THR A 311 19.90 2.74 5.36
N ASN A 312 20.14 2.80 4.04
CA ASN A 312 20.47 4.03 3.31
C ASN A 312 20.20 3.86 1.79
N PRO A 313 19.36 4.66 1.11
CA PRO A 313 19.01 4.46 -0.29
C PRO A 313 20.15 4.57 -1.32
N THR A 314 21.29 5.17 -0.93
CA THR A 314 22.49 5.34 -1.78
C THR A 314 23.60 4.32 -1.53
N VAL A 315 23.51 3.50 -0.50
CA VAL A 315 24.45 2.39 -0.26
C VAL A 315 23.64 1.19 0.18
N MET A 316 23.29 0.32 -0.76
CA MET A 316 22.65 -0.96 -0.49
C MET A 316 23.54 -2.06 -1.06
N PHE A 317 23.84 -3.06 -0.23
CA PHE A 317 24.64 -4.27 -0.47
C PHE A 317 26.14 -4.27 -0.14
N GLU A 318 26.60 -3.59 0.92
CA GLU A 318 27.86 -4.02 1.55
C GLU A 318 27.63 -5.22 2.50
N ASP A 319 26.44 -5.32 3.10
CA ASP A 319 26.03 -6.44 3.95
C ASP A 319 24.93 -7.26 3.25
N SER A 320 25.21 -8.55 3.06
CA SER A 320 24.38 -9.52 2.34
C SER A 320 23.04 -9.80 3.06
N PHE A 321 22.15 -10.59 2.45
CA PHE A 321 21.00 -11.16 3.18
C PHE A 321 21.50 -12.08 4.30
N GLU A 322 20.97 -11.89 5.51
CA GLU A 322 21.29 -12.70 6.69
C GLU A 322 20.04 -13.38 7.24
N LEU A 323 20.18 -14.62 7.70
CA LEU A 323 19.09 -15.34 8.36
C LEU A 323 18.83 -14.80 9.77
N ARG A 324 17.56 -14.65 10.16
CA ARG A 324 17.19 -14.65 11.60
C ARG A 324 16.82 -16.07 12.04
N GLY A 325 17.45 -16.55 13.11
CA GLY A 325 17.03 -17.77 13.80
C GLY A 325 15.66 -17.59 14.45
N ASN A 326 14.86 -18.66 14.47
CA ASN A 326 13.67 -18.79 15.30
C ASN A 326 14.06 -18.92 16.78
#